data_AF-A0A418X337-F1
#
_entry.id   AF-A0A418X337-F1
#
_cell.length_a   1.000
_cell.length_b   1.000
_cell.length_c   1.000
_cell.angle_alpha   90.00
_cell.angle_beta   90.00
_cell.angle_gamma   90.00
#
_symmetry.space_group_name_H-M   'P 1'
#
loop_
_entity.id
_entity.type
_entity.pdbx_description
1 polymer ?
#
loop_
_entity_poly.entity_id
_entity_poly.type
_entity_poly.pdbx_seq_one_letter_code
_entity_poly.pdbx_strand_id
1 'polypeptide(L)'
;MPKPFLSFLTLSLLSASVSVAAFAADRMKPGLWEMTIKSDAMKAMPKLSAEQMEQMRKMGMNVPQIQDGGMVSKVCVTKEIAERDEPLDADAKEMGCQSKNFQRSGNGYSAEIVCNGALMKGEGKAKGTYSGNDSYTATYDFKGTMHGQPVTQHSETRGKWLSADCGNVKPVADFARKK
;
A
#
# COMPACT_ATOMS: atom_id res chain seq x y z
N MET A 1 -77.41 18.62 6.50
CA MET A 1 -76.51 18.53 7.68
C MET A 1 -75.18 17.94 7.23
N PRO A 2 -74.02 18.46 7.69
CA PRO A 2 -72.72 18.25 7.05
C PRO A 2 -71.72 17.36 7.83
N LYS A 3 -70.68 16.91 7.10
CA LYS A 3 -69.32 16.43 7.52
C LYS A 3 -69.14 14.98 8.03
N PRO A 4 -67.93 14.38 7.94
CA PRO A 4 -66.69 14.79 7.25
C PRO A 4 -65.96 13.68 6.44
N PHE A 5 -65.11 14.18 5.53
CA PHE A 5 -63.81 13.67 5.06
C PHE A 5 -63.18 12.50 5.81
N LEU A 6 -62.62 11.55 5.05
CA LEU A 6 -61.31 10.93 5.35
C LEU A 6 -60.61 10.53 4.05
N SER A 7 -59.68 11.40 3.67
CA SER A 7 -58.69 11.23 2.61
C SER A 7 -57.68 10.16 3.03
N PHE A 8 -57.61 9.05 2.31
CA PHE A 8 -56.51 8.10 2.46
C PHE A 8 -55.40 8.48 1.48
N LEU A 9 -54.47 9.30 1.99
CA LEU A 9 -53.21 9.60 1.33
C LEU A 9 -52.31 8.35 1.44
N THR A 10 -52.21 7.55 0.38
CA THR A 10 -51.24 6.45 0.30
C THR A 10 -49.84 7.04 0.20
N LEU A 11 -49.11 7.03 1.31
CA LEU A 11 -47.72 7.46 1.42
C LEU A 11 -46.82 6.37 0.80
N SER A 12 -46.39 6.56 -0.45
CA SER A 12 -45.34 5.73 -1.06
C SER A 12 -44.02 5.98 -0.34
N LEU A 13 -43.63 5.08 0.56
CA LEU A 13 -42.28 4.99 1.10
C LEU A 13 -41.35 4.47 -0.01
N LEU A 14 -40.73 5.39 -0.73
CA LEU A 14 -39.61 5.09 -1.61
C LEU A 14 -38.37 4.87 -0.72
N SER A 15 -38.18 3.63 -0.26
CA SER A 15 -36.96 3.22 0.42
C SER A 15 -35.78 3.34 -0.56
N ALA A 16 -35.04 4.44 -0.45
CA ALA A 16 -33.77 4.62 -1.14
C ALA A 16 -32.78 3.59 -0.59
N SER A 17 -32.63 2.48 -1.28
CA SER A 17 -31.56 1.51 -1.07
C SER A 17 -30.22 2.22 -1.32
N VAL A 18 -29.55 2.63 -0.25
CA VAL A 18 -28.13 3.01 -0.31
C VAL A 18 -27.38 1.74 -0.68
N SER A 19 -27.06 1.60 -1.97
CA SER A 19 -26.15 0.58 -2.47
C SER A 19 -24.78 0.86 -1.88
N VAL A 20 -24.47 0.23 -0.74
CA VAL A 20 -23.08 0.11 -0.29
C VAL A 20 -22.40 -0.73 -1.37
N ALA A 21 -21.56 -0.09 -2.19
CA ALA A 21 -20.71 -0.79 -3.13
C ALA A 21 -19.91 -1.81 -2.32
N ALA A 22 -20.24 -3.10 -2.50
CA ALA A 22 -19.51 -4.19 -1.90
C ALA A 22 -18.10 -4.17 -2.50
N PHE A 23 -17.16 -3.51 -1.83
CA PHE A 23 -15.75 -3.62 -2.16
C PHE A 23 -15.38 -5.10 -1.99
N ALA A 24 -15.00 -5.74 -3.10
CA ALA A 24 -14.53 -7.12 -3.09
C ALA A 24 -13.44 -7.27 -2.03
N ALA A 25 -13.59 -8.26 -1.13
CA ALA A 25 -12.67 -8.54 -0.03
C ALA A 25 -11.26 -8.96 -0.49
N ASP A 26 -11.04 -9.00 -1.80
CA ASP A 26 -9.82 -9.41 -2.47
C ASP A 26 -8.95 -8.21 -2.90
N ARG A 27 -9.33 -6.98 -2.51
CA ARG A 27 -8.62 -5.74 -2.83
C ARG A 27 -8.45 -4.85 -1.60
N MET A 28 -7.40 -4.02 -1.62
CA MET A 28 -7.21 -2.98 -0.62
C MET A 28 -8.32 -1.95 -0.73
N LYS A 29 -8.85 -1.48 0.40
CA LYS A 29 -9.72 -0.29 0.39
C LYS A 29 -8.91 1.00 0.31
N PRO A 30 -9.45 2.06 -0.33
CA PRO A 30 -8.86 3.39 -0.28
C PRO A 30 -8.75 3.92 1.15
N GLY A 31 -7.78 4.80 1.38
CA GLY A 31 -7.56 5.49 2.66
C GLY A 31 -6.14 5.32 3.20
N LEU A 32 -5.99 5.59 4.50
CA LEU A 32 -4.74 5.54 5.22
C LEU A 32 -4.38 4.11 5.61
N TRP A 33 -3.19 3.68 5.23
CA TRP A 33 -2.60 2.41 5.59
C TRP A 33 -1.33 2.62 6.41
N GLU A 34 -1.10 1.74 7.38
CA GLU A 34 0.20 1.56 8.01
C GLU A 34 0.87 0.33 7.41
N MET A 35 2.10 0.51 6.94
CA MET A 35 2.90 -0.51 6.30
C MET A 35 4.10 -0.80 7.19
N THR A 36 4.34 -2.06 7.49
CA THR A 36 5.55 -2.53 8.15
C THR A 36 6.33 -3.39 7.17
N ILE A 37 7.57 -3.01 6.87
CA ILE A 37 8.49 -3.76 6.01
C ILE A 37 9.60 -4.32 6.89
N LYS A 38 9.88 -5.61 6.77
CA LYS A 38 11.06 -6.29 7.34
C LYS A 38 11.91 -6.78 6.18
N SER A 39 13.22 -6.59 6.23
CA SER A 39 14.12 -7.02 5.16
C SER A 39 15.47 -7.44 5.71
N ASP A 40 16.15 -8.32 4.99
CA ASP A 40 17.51 -8.72 5.35
C ASP A 40 18.50 -7.56 5.26
N ALA A 41 18.28 -6.62 4.33
CA ALA A 41 19.07 -5.41 4.21
C ALA A 41 19.03 -4.55 5.49
N MET A 42 17.87 -4.47 6.18
CA MET A 42 17.78 -3.75 7.46
C MET A 42 18.49 -4.46 8.61
N LYS A 43 18.58 -5.79 8.58
CA LYS A 43 19.36 -6.55 9.58
C LYS A 43 20.86 -6.22 9.48
N ALA A 44 21.34 -5.89 8.29
CA ALA A 44 22.73 -5.53 8.02
C ALA A 44 23.05 -4.04 8.27
N MET A 45 22.03 -3.17 8.43
CA MET A 45 22.28 -1.76 8.74
C MET A 45 22.68 -1.59 10.22
N PRO A 46 23.62 -0.66 10.53
CA PRO A 46 23.91 -0.29 11.90
C PRO A 46 22.64 0.14 12.61
N LYS A 47 22.37 -0.45 13.78
CA LYS A 47 21.24 -0.05 14.61
C LYS A 47 21.50 1.36 15.15
N LEU A 48 20.90 2.36 14.52
CA LEU A 48 20.85 3.71 15.07
C LEU A 48 19.97 3.71 16.32
N SER A 49 20.41 4.37 17.38
CA SER A 49 19.57 4.57 18.57
C SER A 49 18.37 5.46 18.24
N ALA A 50 17.31 5.38 19.05
CA ALA A 50 16.15 6.26 18.89
C ALA A 50 16.55 7.75 18.96
N GLU A 51 17.53 8.08 19.81
CA GLU A 51 18.06 9.44 19.96
C GLU A 51 18.81 9.89 18.71
N GLN A 52 19.64 9.03 18.11
CA GLN A 52 20.33 9.33 16.86
C GLN A 52 19.35 9.54 15.71
N MET A 53 18.34 8.68 15.58
CA MET A 53 17.29 8.87 14.59
C MET A 53 16.54 10.19 14.79
N GLU A 54 16.26 10.56 16.03
CA GLU A 54 15.57 11.82 16.35
C GLU A 54 16.44 13.05 16.08
N GLN A 55 17.73 13.00 16.43
CA GLN A 55 18.67 14.06 16.06
C GLN A 55 18.76 14.22 14.54
N MET A 56 18.80 13.11 13.81
CA MET A 56 18.79 13.13 12.35
C MET A 56 17.51 13.75 11.79
N ARG A 57 16.33 13.45 12.36
CA ARG A 57 15.07 14.11 12.00
C ARG A 57 15.09 15.61 12.30
N LYS A 58 15.64 16.02 13.44
CA LYS A 58 15.80 17.45 13.80
C LYS A 58 16.73 18.18 12.83
N MET A 59 17.71 17.48 12.26
CA MET A 59 18.57 17.99 11.19
C MET A 59 17.89 17.98 9.81
N GLY A 60 16.60 17.65 9.73
CA GLY A 60 15.82 17.64 8.49
C GLY A 60 16.01 16.39 7.63
N MET A 61 16.69 15.35 8.12
CA MET A 61 16.82 14.10 7.38
C MET A 61 15.54 13.26 7.50
N ASN A 62 15.09 12.70 6.39
CA ASN A 62 13.95 11.80 6.36
C ASN A 62 14.36 10.42 6.90
N VAL A 63 14.23 10.22 8.22
CA VAL A 63 14.57 8.94 8.88
C VAL A 63 13.31 8.09 9.05
N PRO A 64 13.25 6.88 8.45
CA PRO A 64 12.11 6.00 8.59
C PRO A 64 11.85 5.63 10.05
N GLN A 65 10.58 5.43 10.42
CA GLN A 65 10.24 4.94 11.76
C GLN A 65 10.57 3.44 11.82
N ILE A 66 11.20 2.99 12.90
CA ILE A 66 11.54 1.58 13.10
C ILE A 66 10.78 1.07 14.33
N GLN A 67 10.04 -0.02 14.18
CA GLN A 67 9.32 -0.70 15.24
C GLN A 67 9.46 -2.21 15.06
N ASP A 68 9.75 -2.95 16.14
CA ASP A 68 9.89 -4.42 16.13
C ASP A 68 10.83 -4.97 15.04
N GLY A 69 11.90 -4.22 14.73
CA GLY A 69 12.88 -4.56 13.70
C GLY A 69 12.37 -4.41 12.26
N GLY A 70 11.23 -3.74 12.05
CA GLY A 70 10.70 -3.37 10.74
C GLY A 70 10.60 -1.86 10.57
N MET A 71 10.70 -1.40 9.33
CA MET A 71 10.39 -0.04 8.95
C MET A 71 8.88 0.14 8.88
N VAL A 72 8.36 1.11 9.64
CA VAL A 72 6.95 1.46 9.67
C VAL A 72 6.76 2.77 8.91
N SER A 73 5.76 2.80 8.03
CA SER A 73 5.38 3.99 7.28
C SER A 73 3.88 4.08 7.13
N LYS A 74 3.37 5.32 7.03
CA LYS A 74 1.98 5.57 6.69
C LYS A 74 1.86 5.97 5.24
N VAL A 75 0.92 5.35 4.55
CA VAL A 75 0.75 5.41 3.10
C VAL A 75 -0.72 5.70 2.82
N CYS A 76 -0.99 6.75 2.05
CA CYS A 76 -2.32 7.05 1.57
C CYS A 76 -2.57 6.33 0.22
N VAL A 77 -3.49 5.38 0.23
CA VAL A 77 -3.90 4.59 -0.92
C VAL A 77 -5.13 5.23 -1.55
N THR A 78 -5.01 5.72 -2.78
CA THR A 78 -6.14 6.29 -3.52
C THR A 78 -6.99 5.20 -4.14
N LYS A 79 -8.17 5.56 -4.66
CA LYS A 79 -9.05 4.63 -5.37
C LYS A 79 -8.36 4.03 -6.60
N GLU A 80 -7.65 4.85 -7.37
CA GLU A 80 -6.93 4.42 -8.57
C GLU A 80 -5.82 3.42 -8.24
N ILE A 81 -5.19 3.57 -7.07
CA ILE A 81 -4.17 2.65 -6.58
C ILE A 81 -4.82 1.34 -6.10
N ALA A 82 -5.88 1.43 -5.30
CA ALA A 82 -6.62 0.28 -4.79
C ALA A 82 -7.22 -0.61 -5.90
N GLU A 83 -7.59 0.01 -7.02
CA GLU A 83 -8.16 -0.68 -8.18
C GLU A 83 -7.09 -1.19 -9.17
N ARG A 84 -5.82 -0.83 -8.98
CA ARG A 84 -4.74 -1.29 -9.86
C ARG A 84 -4.39 -2.75 -9.61
N ASP A 85 -4.12 -3.47 -10.70
CA ASP A 85 -3.58 -4.84 -10.67
C ASP A 85 -2.05 -4.83 -10.78
N GLU A 86 -1.39 -4.07 -9.90
CA GLU A 86 0.06 -4.01 -9.76
C GLU A 86 0.45 -3.86 -8.28
N PRO A 87 1.64 -4.33 -7.86
CA PRO A 87 2.15 -4.05 -6.51
C PRO A 87 2.30 -2.54 -6.23
N LEU A 88 2.19 -2.17 -4.96
CA LEU A 88 2.42 -0.79 -4.48
C LEU A 88 3.92 -0.46 -4.46
N ASP A 89 4.51 -0.18 -5.61
CA ASP A 89 5.87 0.36 -5.66
C ASP A 89 5.87 1.70 -6.40
N ALA A 90 5.79 2.79 -5.62
CA ALA A 90 5.85 4.16 -6.13
C ALA A 90 7.14 4.46 -6.90
N ASP A 91 8.25 3.86 -6.44
CA ASP A 91 9.60 4.21 -6.86
C ASP A 91 10.20 3.17 -7.82
N ALA A 92 9.54 2.01 -8.01
CA ALA A 92 10.04 0.94 -8.88
C ALA A 92 10.33 1.43 -10.29
N LYS A 93 9.43 2.25 -10.85
CA LYS A 93 9.59 2.77 -12.22
C LYS A 93 10.78 3.72 -12.34
N GLU A 94 11.03 4.57 -11.34
CA GLU A 94 12.17 5.48 -11.31
C GLU A 94 13.50 4.74 -11.18
N MET A 95 13.50 3.63 -10.45
CA MET A 95 14.65 2.72 -10.35
C MET A 95 14.85 1.83 -11.58
N GLY A 96 14.01 1.98 -12.63
CA GLY A 96 14.09 1.21 -13.86
C GLY A 96 13.54 -0.22 -13.73
N CYS A 97 12.64 -0.46 -12.77
CA CYS A 97 11.95 -1.71 -12.55
C CYS A 97 10.55 -1.72 -13.18
N GLN A 98 10.18 -2.88 -13.72
CA GLN A 98 8.88 -3.13 -14.35
C GLN A 98 8.27 -4.40 -13.78
N SER A 99 6.97 -4.36 -13.50
CA SER A 99 6.20 -5.56 -13.17
C SER A 99 5.83 -6.32 -14.44
N LYS A 100 5.98 -7.64 -14.41
CA LYS A 100 5.63 -8.59 -15.46
C LYS A 100 4.87 -9.76 -14.85
N ASN A 101 4.12 -10.46 -15.70
CA ASN A 101 3.45 -11.72 -15.33
C ASN A 101 2.60 -11.60 -14.05
N PHE A 102 1.91 -10.46 -13.89
CA PHE A 102 1.00 -10.26 -12.77
C PHE A 102 -0.13 -11.27 -12.86
N GLN A 103 -0.33 -12.03 -11.79
CA GLN A 103 -1.41 -12.99 -11.67
C GLN A 103 -2.16 -12.71 -10.38
N ARG A 104 -3.49 -12.72 -10.44
CA ARG A 104 -4.37 -12.60 -9.29
C ARG A 104 -5.27 -13.83 -9.24
N SER A 105 -5.40 -14.42 -8.07
CA SER A 105 -6.25 -15.59 -7.83
C SER A 105 -6.86 -15.49 -6.44
N GLY A 106 -8.18 -15.28 -6.39
CA GLY A 106 -8.89 -14.97 -5.15
C GLY A 106 -8.27 -13.75 -4.45
N ASN A 107 -7.94 -13.93 -3.18
CA ASN A 107 -7.30 -12.92 -2.34
C ASN A 107 -5.77 -12.86 -2.50
N GLY A 108 -5.16 -13.67 -3.37
CA GLY A 108 -3.73 -13.71 -3.62
C GLY A 108 -3.32 -13.01 -4.91
N TYR A 109 -2.09 -12.51 -4.96
CA TYR A 109 -1.43 -12.08 -6.18
C TYR A 109 0.04 -12.53 -6.23
N SER A 110 0.58 -12.59 -7.44
CA SER A 110 2.01 -12.73 -7.69
C SER A 110 2.42 -11.86 -8.87
N ALA A 111 3.69 -11.45 -8.87
CA ALA A 111 4.28 -10.71 -9.96
C ALA A 111 5.78 -10.99 -10.06
N GLU A 112 6.32 -10.85 -11.25
CA GLU A 112 7.76 -10.80 -11.48
C GLU A 112 8.16 -9.34 -11.65
N ILE A 113 9.26 -8.93 -11.01
CA ILE A 113 9.81 -7.59 -11.13
C ILE A 113 11.12 -7.70 -11.89
N VAL A 114 11.27 -6.95 -12.98
CA VAL A 114 12.50 -6.91 -13.76
C VAL A 114 13.05 -5.50 -13.71
N CYS A 115 14.25 -5.35 -13.14
CA CYS A 115 14.96 -4.09 -13.03
C CYS A 115 16.10 -4.04 -14.06
N ASN A 116 16.16 -2.96 -14.83
CA ASN A 116 17.26 -2.68 -15.76
C ASN A 116 17.71 -1.21 -15.69
N GLY A 117 17.64 -0.62 -14.50
CA GLY A 117 18.10 0.74 -14.23
C GLY A 117 19.62 0.84 -14.14
N ALA A 118 20.15 2.07 -14.16
CA ALA A 118 21.57 2.32 -13.96
C ALA A 118 22.03 1.96 -12.53
N LEU A 119 21.16 2.19 -11.54
CA LEU A 119 21.45 1.94 -10.13
C LEU A 119 21.06 0.52 -9.68
N MET A 120 20.07 -0.10 -10.33
CA MET A 120 19.54 -1.40 -9.95
C MET A 120 19.25 -2.26 -11.17
N LYS A 121 19.82 -3.47 -11.20
CA LYS A 121 19.57 -4.47 -12.25
C LYS A 121 19.31 -5.83 -11.64
N GLY A 122 18.34 -6.57 -12.14
CA GLY A 122 18.06 -7.92 -11.66
C GLY A 122 16.60 -8.29 -11.78
N GLU A 123 16.26 -9.37 -11.09
CA GLU A 123 14.92 -9.95 -11.11
C GLU A 123 14.43 -10.12 -9.68
N GLY A 124 13.14 -9.92 -9.51
CA GLY A 124 12.45 -10.15 -8.26
C GLY A 124 11.14 -10.87 -8.45
N LYS A 125 10.65 -11.47 -7.38
CA LYS A 125 9.35 -12.14 -7.30
C LYS A 125 8.59 -11.57 -6.13
N ALA A 126 7.46 -10.95 -6.42
CA ALA A 126 6.51 -10.48 -5.43
C ALA A 126 5.37 -11.49 -5.31
N LYS A 127 4.94 -11.75 -4.08
CA LYS A 127 3.71 -12.47 -3.77
C LYS A 127 2.98 -11.73 -2.67
N GLY A 128 1.67 -11.68 -2.71
CA GLY A 128 0.91 -11.11 -1.61
C GLY A 128 -0.46 -11.72 -1.47
N THR A 129 -1.03 -11.50 -0.29
CA THR A 129 -2.32 -12.04 0.12
C THR A 129 -3.07 -10.96 0.87
N TYR A 130 -4.30 -10.70 0.46
CA TYR A 130 -5.26 -9.84 1.15
C TYR A 130 -6.02 -10.66 2.18
N SER A 131 -6.16 -10.14 3.38
CA SER A 131 -6.96 -10.73 4.45
C SER A 131 -8.15 -9.82 4.67
N GLY A 132 -9.19 -9.97 3.84
CA GLY A 132 -10.24 -8.97 3.71
C GLY A 132 -9.74 -7.69 3.07
N ASN A 133 -10.43 -6.57 3.34
CA ASN A 133 -10.11 -5.29 2.71
C ASN A 133 -9.24 -4.36 3.57
N ASP A 134 -8.86 -4.77 4.78
CA ASP A 134 -8.18 -3.93 5.79
C ASP A 134 -6.81 -4.47 6.24
N SER A 135 -6.39 -5.61 5.72
CA SER A 135 -5.10 -6.23 6.02
C SER A 135 -4.52 -6.89 4.78
N TYR A 136 -3.21 -6.82 4.60
CA TYR A 136 -2.51 -7.59 3.58
C TYR A 136 -1.11 -7.98 4.03
N THR A 137 -0.59 -9.06 3.47
CA THR A 137 0.81 -9.46 3.59
C THR A 137 1.43 -9.60 2.21
N ALA A 138 2.72 -9.34 2.09
CA ALA A 138 3.46 -9.57 0.86
C ALA A 138 4.90 -10.00 1.16
N THR A 139 5.46 -10.81 0.29
CA THR A 139 6.89 -11.13 0.25
C THR A 139 7.48 -10.64 -1.06
N TYR A 140 8.72 -10.18 -1.00
CA TYR A 140 9.49 -9.79 -2.15
C TYR A 140 10.91 -10.31 -2.04
N ASP A 141 11.26 -11.18 -2.98
CA ASP A 141 12.60 -11.71 -3.18
C ASP A 141 13.23 -11.03 -4.38
N PHE A 142 14.45 -10.52 -4.22
CA PHE A 142 15.20 -9.88 -5.30
C PHE A 142 16.60 -10.47 -5.39
N LYS A 143 17.06 -10.69 -6.62
CA LYS A 143 18.44 -11.08 -6.94
C LYS A 143 18.95 -10.23 -8.09
N GLY A 144 20.09 -9.58 -7.86
CA GLY A 144 20.65 -8.71 -8.87
C GLY A 144 21.86 -7.94 -8.38
N THR A 145 21.95 -6.70 -8.84
CA THR A 145 22.98 -5.74 -8.46
C THR A 145 22.35 -4.41 -8.08
N MET A 146 22.93 -3.76 -7.08
CA MET A 146 22.57 -2.42 -6.64
C MET A 146 23.87 -1.61 -6.50
N HIS A 147 23.95 -0.46 -7.17
CA HIS A 147 25.20 0.31 -7.31
C HIS A 147 26.40 -0.54 -7.78
N GLY A 148 26.15 -1.49 -8.68
CA GLY A 148 27.16 -2.42 -9.21
C GLY A 148 27.57 -3.56 -8.27
N GLN A 149 27.08 -3.58 -7.03
CA GLN A 149 27.37 -4.64 -6.06
C GLN A 149 26.28 -5.73 -6.11
N PRO A 150 26.63 -7.02 -6.08
CA PRO A 150 25.66 -8.10 -6.00
C PRO A 150 24.80 -7.98 -4.74
N VAL A 151 23.48 -8.12 -4.91
CA VAL A 151 22.50 -8.11 -3.81
C VAL A 151 21.54 -9.27 -3.99
N THR A 152 21.33 -10.00 -2.91
CA THR A 152 20.18 -10.89 -2.74
C THR A 152 19.42 -10.39 -1.51
N GLN A 153 18.13 -10.12 -1.68
CA GLN A 153 17.31 -9.53 -0.63
C GLN A 153 16.00 -10.28 -0.52
N HIS A 154 15.65 -10.68 0.69
CA HIS A 154 14.30 -11.04 1.07
C HIS A 154 13.67 -9.91 1.87
N SER A 155 12.38 -9.68 1.64
CA SER A 155 11.58 -8.74 2.43
C SER A 155 10.15 -9.21 2.59
N GLU A 156 9.58 -8.92 3.76
CA GLU A 156 8.21 -9.17 4.13
C GLU A 156 7.53 -7.84 4.44
N THR A 157 6.35 -7.62 3.89
CA THR A 157 5.53 -6.44 4.13
C THR A 157 4.21 -6.85 4.75
N ARG A 158 3.75 -6.09 5.73
CA ARG A 158 2.40 -6.17 6.28
C ARG A 158 1.74 -4.81 6.21
N GLY A 159 0.50 -4.77 5.73
CA GLY A 159 -0.30 -3.56 5.73
C GLY A 159 -1.53 -3.71 6.61
N LYS A 160 -1.88 -2.63 7.31
CA LYS A 160 -3.13 -2.51 8.05
C LYS A 160 -3.80 -1.19 7.70
N TRP A 161 -5.07 -1.23 7.35
CA TRP A 161 -5.85 -0.02 7.12
C TRP A 161 -6.20 0.64 8.45
N LEU A 162 -6.07 1.96 8.49
CA LEU A 162 -6.29 2.78 9.68
C LEU A 162 -7.58 3.60 9.58
N SER A 163 -7.80 4.27 8.44
CA SER A 163 -8.88 5.24 8.28
C SER A 163 -9.19 5.48 6.81
N ALA A 164 -10.42 5.92 6.50
CA ALA A 164 -10.78 6.38 5.16
C ALA A 164 -10.12 7.72 4.83
N ASP A 165 -9.82 8.53 5.85
CA ASP A 165 -9.15 9.82 5.72
C ASP A 165 -7.63 9.67 5.86
N CYS A 166 -6.89 10.19 4.89
CA CYS A 166 -5.44 10.23 4.88
C CYS A 166 -4.84 11.39 5.70
N GLY A 167 -5.66 12.37 6.09
CA GLY A 167 -5.20 13.58 6.78
C GLY A 167 -4.08 14.27 6.01
N ASN A 168 -2.94 14.47 6.66
CA ASN A 168 -1.78 15.15 6.09
C ASN A 168 -0.79 14.21 5.36
N VAL A 169 -1.09 12.91 5.24
CA VAL A 169 -0.22 11.94 4.56
C VAL A 169 -0.45 12.05 3.05
N LYS A 170 0.60 12.49 2.33
CA LYS A 170 0.52 12.65 0.87
C LYS A 170 0.34 11.30 0.18
N PRO A 171 -0.52 11.21 -0.86
CA PRO A 171 -0.71 10.01 -1.65
C PRO A 171 0.59 9.47 -2.25
N VAL A 172 0.68 8.14 -2.33
CA VAL A 172 1.81 7.45 -2.97
C VAL A 172 2.02 7.91 -4.42
N ALA A 173 0.93 8.26 -5.10
CA ALA A 173 0.93 8.79 -6.46
C ALA A 173 1.69 10.12 -6.64
N ASP A 174 1.94 10.86 -5.56
CA ASP A 174 2.68 12.14 -5.64
C ASP A 174 4.20 11.96 -5.51
N PHE A 175 4.69 10.80 -5.06
CA PHE A 175 6.12 10.49 -5.09
C PHE A 175 6.59 10.20 -6.53
N ALA A 176 5.78 9.47 -7.31
CA ALA A 176 6.06 9.15 -8.73
C ALA A 176 5.86 10.31 -9.73
N ARG A 177 5.46 11.51 -9.25
CA ARG A 177 5.14 12.67 -10.11
C ARG A 177 6.10 13.85 -9.98
N LYS A 178 7.15 13.76 -9.15
CA LYS A 178 8.21 14.78 -9.14
C LYS A 178 9.20 14.50 -10.27
N LYS A 179 8.83 14.95 -11.46
CA LYS A 179 9.79 15.34 -12.50
C LYS A 179 10.42 16.69 -12.16
#